data_AF-A0A970USQ3-F1
#
_entry.id   AF-A0A970USQ3-F1
#
_cell.length_a   1.000
_cell.length_b   1.000
_cell.length_c   1.000
_cell.angle_alpha   90.00
_cell.angle_beta   90.00
_cell.angle_gamma   90.00
#
_symmetry.space_group_name_H-M   'P 1'
#
loop_
_entity.id
_entity.type
_entity.pdbx_description
1 polymer ?
#
loop_
_entity_poly.entity_id
_entity_poly.type
_entity_poly.pdbx_seq_one_letter_code
_entity_poly.pdbx_strand_id
1 'polypeptide(L)'
;MRSRFFLLTSIALVMAVSGVRSQDTLKIQDALIIAMENNFDIYLAMNDNRLADLSNNPGNAGMLPDLSVTGSRSISVNNTEQRYFDGRERTSPNAKNNTISAGVA
;
A
#
# COMPACT_ATOMS: atom_id res chain seq x y z
N MET A 1 54.29 -8.58 -55.05
CA MET A 1 54.34 -8.32 -53.60
C MET A 1 52.99 -7.95 -52.98
N ARG A 2 52.09 -7.25 -53.69
CA ARG A 2 50.77 -6.82 -53.17
C ARG A 2 49.83 -7.99 -52.75
N SER A 3 49.73 -9.07 -53.53
CA SER A 3 48.84 -10.21 -53.18
C SER A 3 49.29 -11.02 -51.96
N ARG A 4 50.61 -11.12 -51.73
CA ARG A 4 51.18 -11.78 -50.53
C ARG A 4 50.91 -10.96 -49.26
N PHE A 5 50.88 -9.63 -49.38
CA PHE A 5 50.53 -8.73 -48.28
C PHE A 5 49.04 -8.86 -47.89
N PHE A 6 48.12 -8.92 -48.86
CA PHE A 6 46.69 -9.17 -48.59
C PHE A 6 46.42 -10.54 -47.95
N LEU A 7 47.20 -11.56 -48.30
CA LEU A 7 47.06 -12.91 -47.75
C LEU A 7 47.55 -12.96 -46.28
N LEU A 8 48.63 -12.24 -45.97
CA LEU A 8 49.14 -12.11 -44.61
C LEU A 8 48.21 -11.29 -43.70
N THR A 9 47.59 -10.21 -44.20
CA THR A 9 46.63 -9.42 -43.42
C THR A 9 45.33 -10.18 -43.17
N SER A 10 44.87 -11.00 -44.12
CA SER A 10 43.72 -11.90 -43.94
C SER A 10 43.97 -12.95 -42.86
N ILE A 11 45.17 -13.53 -42.82
CA ILE A 11 45.55 -14.54 -41.82
C ILE A 11 45.66 -13.91 -40.41
N ALA A 12 46.20 -12.69 -40.32
CA ALA A 12 46.28 -11.95 -39.05
C ALA A 12 44.89 -11.61 -38.48
N LEU A 13 43.94 -11.26 -39.35
CA LEU A 13 42.56 -10.97 -38.95
C LEU A 13 41.83 -12.21 -38.39
N VAL A 14 42.05 -13.38 -39.00
CA VAL A 14 41.46 -14.65 -38.52
C VAL A 14 42.05 -15.04 -37.16
N MET A 15 43.36 -14.89 -36.97
CA MET A 15 43.98 -15.18 -35.67
C MET A 15 43.46 -14.27 -34.55
N ALA A 16 43.18 -13.00 -34.83
CA ALA A 16 42.66 -12.04 -33.84
C ALA A 16 41.27 -12.40 -33.28
N VAL A 17 40.43 -13.11 -34.04
CA VAL A 17 39.06 -13.48 -33.61
C VAL A 17 39.02 -14.78 -32.80
N SER A 18 40.03 -15.64 -32.92
CA SER A 18 40.13 -16.94 -32.23
C SER A 18 40.18 -16.87 -30.70
N GLY A 19 40.44 -15.69 -30.13
CA GLY A 19 40.58 -15.47 -28.69
C GLY A 19 39.31 -15.02 -27.98
N VAL A 20 38.19 -14.83 -28.68
CA VAL A 20 36.94 -14.32 -28.07
C VAL A 20 36.22 -15.45 -27.33
N ARG A 21 36.52 -15.61 -26.02
CA ARG A 21 35.67 -16.36 -25.08
C ARG A 21 34.66 -15.40 -24.47
N SER A 22 33.56 -15.12 -25.18
CA SER A 22 32.54 -14.14 -24.75
C SER A 22 31.14 -14.72 -24.63
N GLN A 23 30.99 -16.02 -24.44
CA GLN A 23 29.69 -16.61 -24.09
C GLN A 23 29.87 -17.45 -22.84
N ASP A 24 29.74 -16.79 -21.69
CA ASP A 24 29.38 -17.49 -20.46
C ASP A 24 28.06 -18.20 -20.75
N THR A 25 28.14 -19.52 -20.88
CA THR A 25 26.97 -20.36 -21.11
C THR A 25 26.16 -20.30 -19.84
N LEU A 26 24.99 -19.64 -19.90
CA LEU A 26 24.09 -19.51 -18.78
C LEU A 26 23.77 -20.91 -18.26
N LYS A 27 24.33 -21.27 -17.10
CA LYS A 27 24.08 -22.58 -16.50
C LYS A 27 22.63 -22.58 -16.04
N ILE A 28 21.96 -23.73 -16.14
CA ILE A 28 20.56 -23.87 -15.71
C ILE A 28 20.37 -23.40 -14.25
N GLN A 29 21.38 -23.60 -13.40
CA GLN A 29 21.38 -23.10 -12.02
C GLN A 29 21.37 -21.57 -11.93
N ASP A 30 22.17 -20.89 -12.75
CA ASP A 30 22.21 -19.42 -12.80
C ASP A 30 20.89 -18.88 -13.35
N ALA A 31 20.32 -19.54 -14.37
CA ALA A 31 19.00 -19.21 -14.90
C ALA A 31 17.88 -19.41 -13.86
N LEU A 32 17.98 -20.45 -13.01
CA LEU A 32 17.03 -20.69 -11.92
C LEU A 32 17.16 -19.62 -10.82
N ILE A 33 18.38 -19.24 -10.44
CA ILE A 33 18.63 -18.19 -9.45
C ILE A 33 18.07 -16.85 -9.95
N ILE A 34 18.37 -16.47 -11.19
CA ILE A 34 17.86 -15.23 -11.81
C ILE A 34 16.33 -15.27 -11.93
N ALA A 35 15.77 -16.43 -12.29
CA ALA A 35 14.33 -16.62 -12.38
C ALA A 35 13.66 -16.54 -11.00
N MET A 36 14.28 -17.07 -9.94
CA MET A 36 13.78 -16.98 -8.57
C MET A 36 13.92 -15.57 -7.98
N GLU A 37 15.04 -14.88 -8.23
CA GLU A 37 15.25 -13.49 -7.78
C GLU A 37 14.27 -12.51 -8.42
N ASN A 38 13.85 -12.75 -9.67
CA ASN A 38 12.86 -11.93 -10.38
C ASN A 38 11.45 -12.56 -10.39
N ASN A 39 11.22 -13.65 -9.64
CA ASN A 39 9.89 -14.25 -9.63
C ASN A 39 8.96 -13.41 -8.75
N PHE A 40 8.06 -12.66 -9.39
CA PHE A 40 7.01 -11.91 -8.72
C PHE A 40 6.14 -12.79 -7.81
N ASP A 41 6.02 -14.10 -8.06
CA ASP A 41 5.28 -15.04 -7.21
C ASP A 41 5.98 -15.23 -5.86
N ILE A 42 7.32 -15.24 -5.81
CA ILE A 42 8.06 -15.32 -4.55
C ILE A 42 7.92 -14.02 -3.76
N TYR A 43 8.03 -12.88 -4.44
CA TYR A 43 7.82 -11.58 -3.82
C TYR A 43 6.38 -11.42 -3.30
N LEU A 44 5.39 -11.92 -4.06
CA LEU A 44 3.99 -11.94 -3.66
C LEU A 44 3.77 -12.87 -2.46
N ALA A 45 4.31 -14.09 -2.50
CA ALA A 45 4.22 -15.04 -1.39
C ALA A 45 4.91 -14.55 -0.11
N MET A 46 6.02 -13.81 -0.23
CA MET A 46 6.68 -13.15 0.91
C MET A 46 5.81 -12.03 1.48
N ASN A 47 5.19 -11.21 0.61
CA ASN A 47 4.26 -10.18 1.06
C ASN A 47 3.00 -10.77 1.70
N ASP A 48 2.46 -11.85 1.14
CA ASP A 48 1.30 -12.55 1.69
C ASP A 48 1.61 -13.14 3.07
N ASN A 49 2.80 -13.74 3.25
CA ASN A 49 3.25 -14.20 4.57
C ASN A 49 3.38 -13.04 5.55
N ARG A 50 3.99 -11.93 5.12
CA ARG A 50 4.10 -10.73 5.97
C ARG A 50 2.73 -10.16 6.33
N LEU A 51 1.76 -10.21 5.43
CA LEU A 51 0.38 -9.79 5.68
C LEU A 51 -0.31 -10.73 6.67
N ALA A 52 -0.09 -12.05 6.55
CA ALA A 52 -0.61 -13.05 7.48
C ALA A 52 -0.03 -12.84 8.89
N ASP A 53 1.27 -12.58 9.02
CA ASP A 53 1.92 -12.28 10.30
C ASP A 53 1.37 -11.01 10.95
N LEU A 54 1.21 -9.94 10.16
CA LEU A 54 0.62 -8.69 10.64
C LEU A 54 -0.84 -8.87 11.05
N SER A 55 -1.59 -9.73 10.37
CA SER A 55 -2.98 -10.00 10.69
C SER A 55 -3.14 -10.90 11.92
N ASN A 56 -2.17 -11.80 12.14
CA ASN A 56 -2.14 -12.76 13.25
C ASN A 56 -1.56 -12.15 14.54
N ASN A 57 -2.12 -11.02 14.96
CA ASN A 57 -1.81 -10.44 16.26
C ASN A 57 -3.08 -10.31 17.12
N PRO A 58 -2.98 -10.42 18.47
CA PRO A 58 -4.15 -10.37 19.35
C PRO A 58 -4.98 -9.08 19.24
N GLY A 59 -4.36 -7.95 18.88
CA GLY A 59 -5.07 -6.68 18.68
C GLY A 59 -5.94 -6.68 17.43
N ASN A 60 -5.42 -7.16 16.31
CA ASN A 60 -6.13 -7.29 15.05
C ASN A 60 -7.23 -8.38 15.12
N ALA A 61 -7.04 -9.39 15.98
CA ALA A 61 -8.05 -10.39 16.30
C ALA A 61 -9.16 -9.89 17.26
N GLY A 62 -9.14 -8.61 17.68
CA GLY A 62 -10.12 -8.04 18.61
C GLY A 62 -10.03 -8.61 20.03
N MET A 63 -8.88 -9.17 20.41
CA MET A 63 -8.66 -9.75 21.74
C MET A 63 -8.17 -8.72 22.77
N LEU A 64 -7.94 -7.48 22.36
CA LEU A 64 -7.56 -6.39 23.26
C LEU A 64 -8.81 -5.62 23.73
N PRO A 65 -8.85 -5.22 25.02
CA PRO A 65 -9.89 -4.29 25.48
C PRO A 65 -9.68 -2.92 24.84
N ASP A 66 -10.77 -2.33 24.34
CA ASP A 66 -10.79 -0.92 23.93
C ASP A 66 -11.14 -0.07 25.16
N LEU A 67 -10.44 1.06 25.33
CA LEU A 67 -10.77 2.04 26.37
C LEU A 67 -10.91 3.39 25.67
N SER A 68 -12.15 3.85 25.58
CA SER A 68 -12.50 5.11 24.94
C SER A 68 -13.08 6.08 25.95
N VAL A 69 -12.71 7.35 25.83
CA VAL A 69 -13.29 8.45 26.61
C VAL A 69 -14.04 9.35 25.65
N THR A 70 -15.33 9.53 25.89
CA THR A 70 -16.19 10.36 25.05
C THR A 70 -16.74 11.52 25.87
N GLY A 71 -16.70 12.72 25.28
CA GLY A 71 -17.27 13.93 25.86
C GLY A 71 -17.98 14.71 24.76
N SER A 72 -19.25 15.04 24.96
CA SER A 72 -20.03 15.78 23.99
C SER A 72 -20.77 16.95 24.65
N ARG A 73 -20.85 18.06 23.91
CA ARG A 73 -21.61 19.25 24.31
C ARG A 73 -22.50 19.65 23.15
N SER A 74 -23.81 19.64 23.37
CA SER A 74 -24.81 20.03 22.39
C SER A 74 -25.58 21.24 22.88
N ILE A 75 -25.53 22.32 22.10
CA ILE A 75 -26.29 23.55 22.36
C ILE A 75 -27.29 23.70 21.22
N SER A 76 -28.57 23.68 21.56
CA SER A 76 -29.68 23.88 20.63
C SER A 76 -30.47 25.11 21.05
N VAL A 77 -30.87 25.92 20.08
CA VAL A 77 -31.76 27.07 20.29
C VAL A 77 -32.97 26.86 19.42
N ASN A 78 -34.12 26.61 20.05
CA ASN A 78 -35.37 26.34 19.36
C ASN A 78 -36.32 27.54 19.48
N ASN A 79 -36.97 27.89 18.37
CA ASN A 79 -38.05 28.86 18.33
C ASN A 79 -39.34 28.09 18.05
N THR A 80 -40.33 28.17 18.94
CA THR A 80 -41.62 27.51 18.77
C THR A 80 -42.69 28.54 18.48
N GLU A 81 -43.38 28.41 17.36
CA GLU A 81 -44.54 29.23 17.01
C GLU A 81 -45.77 28.33 16.94
N GLN A 82 -46.76 28.61 17.79
CA GLN A 82 -47.99 27.84 17.91
C GLN A 82 -49.19 28.74 17.63
N ARG A 83 -50.01 28.36 16.64
CA ARG A 83 -51.25 29.06 16.28
C ARG A 83 -52.44 28.16 16.65
N TYR A 84 -53.31 28.65 17.53
CA TYR A 84 -54.48 27.92 18.02
C TYR A 84 -55.71 28.16 17.13
N PHE A 85 -56.66 27.24 17.16
CA PHE A 85 -57.91 27.31 16.37
C PHE A 85 -58.80 28.51 16.71
N ASP A 86 -58.61 29.12 17.88
CA ASP A 86 -59.30 30.34 18.31
C ASP A 86 -58.58 31.64 17.88
N GLY A 87 -57.55 31.54 17.04
CA GLY A 87 -56.80 32.67 16.51
C GLY A 87 -55.71 33.20 17.43
N ARG A 88 -55.49 32.61 18.61
CA ARG A 88 -54.37 32.99 19.48
C ARG A 88 -53.06 32.47 18.93
N GLU A 89 -52.03 33.31 18.93
CA GLU A 89 -50.68 32.94 18.55
C GLU A 89 -49.76 32.97 19.78
N ARG A 90 -48.94 31.93 19.93
CA ARG A 90 -47.99 31.75 21.02
C ARG A 90 -46.63 31.50 20.40
N THR A 91 -45.79 32.52 20.44
CA THR A 91 -44.37 32.41 20.08
C THR A 91 -43.56 32.25 21.36
N SER A 92 -42.78 31.17 21.43
CA SER A 92 -41.77 30.93 22.45
C SER A 92 -40.40 30.97 21.76
N PRO A 93 -39.80 32.16 21.63
CA PRO A 93 -38.49 32.32 21.02
C PRO A 93 -37.38 31.97 22.04
N ASN A 94 -36.23 31.54 21.55
CA ASN A 94 -35.00 31.32 22.32
C ASN A 94 -35.09 30.22 23.41
N ALA A 95 -35.77 29.10 23.13
CA ALA A 95 -35.67 27.93 23.99
C ALA A 95 -34.27 27.31 23.85
N LYS A 96 -33.38 27.67 24.78
CA LYS A 96 -31.99 27.19 24.81
C LYS A 96 -31.91 25.87 25.56
N ASN A 97 -31.49 24.82 24.87
CA ASN A 97 -31.15 23.54 25.47
C ASN A 97 -29.64 23.32 25.40
N ASN A 98 -28.98 23.10 26.54
CA ASN A 98 -27.55 22.82 26.62
C ASN A 98 -27.38 21.49 27.32
N THR A 99 -27.05 20.46 26.56
CA THR A 99 -26.80 19.11 27.07
C THR A 99 -25.30 18.84 27.04
N ILE A 100 -24.75 18.42 28.17
CA ILE A 100 -23.36 18.01 28.31
C ILE A 100 -23.38 16.54 28.75
N SER A 101 -22.69 15.68 28.02
CA SER A 101 -22.54 14.27 28.38
C SER A 101 -21.07 13.87 28.33
N ALA A 102 -20.68 13.00 29.25
CA ALA A 102 -19.35 12.40 29.30
C ALA A 102 -19.51 10.93 29.67
N GLY A 103 -18.72 10.07 29.04
CA GLY A 103 -18.79 8.64 29.23
C GLY A 103 -17.45 7.96 28.96
N VAL A 104 -17.29 6.78 29.54
CA VAL A 104 -16.20 5.85 29.29
C VAL A 104 -16.81 4.57 28.73
N ALA A 105 -16.23 4.02 27.67
CA ALA A 105 -16.67 2.78 27.03
C ALA A 105 -15.48 1.91 26.69
#